data_AF-A0AA35SFM7-F1
#
_entry.id   AF-A0AA35SFM7-F1
#
_cell.length_a   1.000
_cell.length_b   1.000
_cell.length_c   1.000
_cell.angle_alpha   90.00
_cell.angle_beta   90.00
_cell.angle_gamma   90.00
#
_symmetry.space_group_name_H-M   'P 1'
#
loop_
_entity.id
_entity.type
_entity.pdbx_description
1 polymer ?
#
loop_
_entity_poly.entity_id
_entity_poly.type
_entity_poly.pdbx_seq_one_letter_code
_entity_poly.pdbx_strand_id
1 'polypeptide(L)'
;NFDNDCDYLWLKSSTPESIYHHGRVGINTDKPEEALSVNGNIRVTGCIEHPSDMRIKTDILPVDSSRQLERVCQMRLYQYRYKDGVMRGANPSNESRHQVGVLAQELRDILPDAVHETNTDVPLSDGGTVSKLLVINKDRILMETVGAVQGLKKIADDVNHRLDSLEKGFSQTHTLKNSKDRFSREGTGET
;
A
#
# COMPACT_ATOMS: atom_id res chain seq x y z
N ASN A 1 -44.91 -14.91 -23.09
CA ASN A 1 -43.66 -14.56 -22.40
C ASN A 1 -43.72 -13.08 -22.16
N PHE A 2 -44.08 -12.66 -20.94
CA PHE A 2 -43.95 -11.27 -20.56
C PHE A 2 -42.48 -11.07 -20.22
N ASP A 3 -41.76 -10.40 -21.10
CA ASP A 3 -40.47 -9.83 -20.75
C ASP A 3 -40.74 -8.87 -19.58
N ASN A 4 -40.36 -9.29 -18.37
CA ASN A 4 -40.21 -8.37 -17.27
C ASN A 4 -39.01 -7.50 -17.63
N ASP A 5 -39.26 -6.43 -18.39
CA ASP A 5 -38.45 -5.21 -18.36
C ASP A 5 -38.57 -4.66 -16.92
N CYS A 6 -37.91 -5.33 -15.97
CA CYS A 6 -37.86 -4.91 -14.59
C CYS A 6 -37.05 -3.61 -14.56
N ASP A 7 -37.77 -2.51 -14.39
CA ASP A 7 -37.33 -1.14 -14.14
C ASP A 7 -36.04 -1.03 -13.30
N TYR A 8 -34.88 -1.06 -13.97
CA TYR A 8 -33.59 -0.63 -13.39
C TYR A 8 -33.49 0.90 -13.41
N LEU A 9 -34.46 1.55 -12.74
CA LEU A 9 -34.59 3.01 -12.67
C LEU A 9 -34.03 3.53 -11.34
N TRP A 10 -33.53 4.77 -11.35
CA TRP A 10 -33.22 5.50 -10.12
C TRP A 10 -34.53 5.83 -9.39
N LEU A 11 -34.63 5.42 -8.12
CA LEU A 11 -35.82 5.56 -7.30
C LEU A 11 -35.60 6.63 -6.23
N LYS A 12 -36.67 7.35 -5.87
CA LYS A 12 -36.65 8.27 -4.72
C LYS A 12 -36.63 7.45 -3.43
N SER A 13 -35.74 7.79 -2.50
CA SER A 13 -35.69 7.17 -1.17
C SER A 13 -36.59 7.90 -0.16
N SER A 14 -36.80 7.28 1.00
CA SER A 14 -37.52 7.87 2.14
C SER A 14 -36.81 9.07 2.75
N THR A 15 -35.50 9.19 2.54
CA THR A 15 -34.70 10.34 3.00
C THR A 15 -34.91 11.54 2.07
N PRO A 16 -35.10 12.77 2.57
CA PRO A 16 -35.21 13.97 1.74
C PRO A 16 -34.06 14.10 0.75
N GLU A 17 -34.37 14.55 -0.47
CA GLU A 17 -33.39 14.80 -1.55
C GLU A 17 -32.50 13.61 -1.94
N SER A 18 -32.93 12.39 -1.62
CA SER A 18 -32.17 11.18 -1.94
C SER A 18 -32.79 10.38 -3.08
N ILE A 19 -31.94 9.91 -3.98
CA ILE A 19 -32.23 8.91 -5.00
C ILE A 19 -31.30 7.71 -4.80
N TYR A 20 -31.78 6.51 -5.11
CA TYR A 20 -31.00 5.29 -5.00
C TYR A 20 -31.25 4.38 -6.20
N HIS A 21 -30.33 3.44 -6.40
CA HIS A 21 -30.43 2.38 -7.40
C HIS A 21 -30.02 1.05 -6.76
N HIS A 22 -30.81 -0.01 -6.97
CA HIS A 22 -30.44 -1.36 -6.56
C HIS A 22 -29.72 -2.09 -7.68
N GLY A 23 -28.55 -2.64 -7.39
CA GLY A 23 -27.72 -3.34 -8.37
C GLY A 23 -26.43 -2.57 -8.69
N ARG A 24 -25.76 -2.98 -9.76
CA ARG A 24 -24.47 -2.39 -10.16
C ARG A 24 -24.68 -1.16 -11.05
N VAL A 25 -23.87 -0.13 -10.83
CA VAL A 25 -23.88 1.10 -11.64
C VAL A 25 -22.56 1.20 -12.41
N GLY A 26 -22.65 1.23 -13.74
CA GLY A 26 -21.54 1.50 -14.63
C GLY A 26 -21.54 2.97 -15.09
N ILE A 27 -20.44 3.69 -14.90
CA ILE A 27 -20.23 5.02 -15.47
C ILE A 27 -19.21 4.88 -16.61
N ASN A 28 -19.61 5.19 -17.84
CA ASN A 28 -18.83 4.98 -19.06
C ASN A 28 -18.42 3.51 -19.32
N THR A 29 -19.16 2.56 -18.75
CA THR A 29 -18.99 1.12 -18.98
C THR A 29 -20.36 0.44 -18.89
N ASP A 30 -20.60 -0.53 -19.78
CA ASP A 30 -21.78 -1.40 -19.79
C ASP A 30 -21.54 -2.72 -19.03
N LYS A 31 -20.31 -2.92 -18.52
CA LYS A 31 -19.89 -4.14 -17.81
C LYS A 31 -19.30 -3.81 -16.43
N PRO A 32 -20.12 -3.37 -15.46
CA PRO A 32 -19.64 -3.11 -14.11
C PRO A 32 -19.28 -4.42 -13.38
N GLU A 33 -18.05 -4.50 -12.88
CA GLU A 33 -17.56 -5.65 -12.10
C GLU A 33 -17.95 -5.54 -10.62
N GLU A 34 -18.07 -4.31 -10.12
CA GLU A 34 -18.40 -3.96 -8.74
C GLU A 34 -19.73 -3.21 -8.64
N ALA A 35 -20.20 -2.95 -7.41
CA ALA A 35 -21.42 -2.15 -7.17
C ALA A 35 -21.38 -0.78 -7.88
N LEU A 36 -20.20 -0.16 -7.97
CA LEU A 36 -19.94 1.01 -8.78
C LEU A 36 -18.65 0.78 -9.57
N SER A 37 -18.72 0.87 -10.90
CA SER A 37 -17.55 0.80 -11.78
C SER A 37 -17.50 2.05 -12.64
N VAL A 38 -16.39 2.78 -12.58
CA VAL A 38 -16.20 4.04 -13.32
C VAL A 38 -15.06 3.87 -14.30
N ASN A 39 -15.37 3.95 -15.59
CA ASN A 39 -14.35 4.06 -16.64
C ASN A 39 -14.01 5.54 -16.87
N GLY A 40 -13.16 6.07 -15.98
CA GLY A 40 -12.77 7.47 -15.96
C GLY A 40 -12.30 7.95 -14.59
N ASN A 41 -12.11 9.26 -14.45
CA ASN A 41 -11.68 9.87 -13.19
C ASN A 41 -12.86 10.14 -12.26
N ILE A 42 -12.70 9.85 -10.98
CA ILE A 42 -13.62 10.27 -9.92
C ILE A 42 -13.04 11.54 -9.27
N ARG A 43 -13.86 12.59 -9.14
CA ARG A 43 -13.50 13.83 -8.43
C ARG A 43 -14.36 13.95 -7.18
N VAL A 44 -13.72 14.04 -6.03
CA VAL A 44 -14.39 14.13 -4.72
C VAL A 44 -13.87 15.38 -4.01
N THR A 45 -14.76 16.21 -3.49
CA THR A 45 -14.40 17.36 -2.64
C THR A 45 -14.26 16.98 -1.16
N GLY A 46 -14.97 15.92 -0.74
CA GLY A 46 -14.85 15.27 0.57
C GLY A 46 -13.95 14.04 0.56
N CYS A 47 -14.35 12.99 1.30
CA CYS A 47 -13.56 11.78 1.50
C CYS A 47 -14.28 10.51 0.99
N ILE A 48 -13.50 9.49 0.63
CA ILE A 48 -14.00 8.11 0.49
C ILE A 48 -13.82 7.45 1.85
N GLU A 49 -14.92 7.13 2.52
CA GLU A 49 -14.92 6.62 3.89
C GLU A 49 -15.03 5.09 3.92
N HIS A 50 -14.25 4.46 4.82
CA HIS A 50 -14.23 3.02 5.01
C HIS A 50 -14.54 2.68 6.48
N PRO A 51 -15.60 1.90 6.78
CA PRO A 51 -15.90 1.48 8.14
C PRO A 51 -14.74 0.69 8.77
N SER A 52 -14.29 1.08 9.97
CA SER A 52 -13.09 0.50 10.60
C SER A 52 -13.24 0.29 12.12
N ASP A 53 -14.47 0.21 12.62
CA ASP A 53 -14.76 0.00 14.05
C ASP A 53 -14.44 -1.43 14.51
N MET A 54 -13.98 -1.61 15.75
CA MET A 54 -13.66 -2.92 16.32
C MET A 54 -14.90 -3.83 16.42
N ARG A 55 -16.09 -3.27 16.64
CA ARG A 55 -17.34 -4.03 16.82
C ARG A 55 -17.83 -4.74 15.56
N ILE A 56 -17.34 -4.31 14.40
CA ILE A 56 -17.65 -4.93 13.10
C ILE A 56 -16.49 -5.80 12.59
N LYS A 57 -15.48 -6.06 13.43
CA LYS A 57 -14.30 -6.86 13.09
C LYS A 57 -14.20 -8.08 14.02
N THR A 58 -13.76 -9.20 13.46
CA THR A 58 -13.45 -10.44 14.17
C THR A 58 -12.03 -10.87 13.80
N ASP A 59 -11.47 -11.85 14.52
CA ASP A 59 -10.16 -12.45 14.24
C ASP A 59 -9.02 -11.41 14.15
N ILE A 60 -9.05 -10.45 15.07
CA ILE A 60 -8.10 -9.33 15.13
C ILE A 60 -6.77 -9.82 15.69
N LEU A 61 -5.79 -9.99 14.80
CA LEU A 61 -4.43 -10.40 15.14
C LEU A 61 -3.42 -9.29 14.79
N PRO A 62 -2.39 -9.07 15.62
CA PRO A 62 -1.31 -8.15 15.26
C PRO A 62 -0.52 -8.68 14.06
N VAL A 63 -0.02 -7.76 13.23
CA VAL A 63 0.83 -8.06 12.08
C VAL A 63 2.31 -7.93 12.43
N ASP A 64 3.16 -8.74 11.78
CA ASP A 64 4.62 -8.68 11.96
C ASP A 64 5.25 -7.60 11.07
N SER A 65 5.56 -6.46 11.68
CA SER A 65 6.19 -5.32 11.00
C SER A 65 7.53 -5.64 10.33
N SER A 66 8.30 -6.61 10.84
CA SER A 66 9.59 -6.98 10.26
C SER A 66 9.41 -7.70 8.92
N ARG A 67 8.43 -8.62 8.85
CA ARG A 67 8.04 -9.26 7.59
C ARG A 67 7.44 -8.28 6.58
N GLN A 68 6.67 -7.31 7.06
CA GLN A 68 6.14 -6.26 6.19
C GLN A 68 7.28 -5.39 5.62
N LEU A 69 8.30 -5.07 6.42
CA LEU A 69 9.50 -4.39 5.94
C LEU A 69 10.23 -5.23 4.88
N GLU A 70 10.48 -6.52 5.13
CA GLU A 70 11.12 -7.43 4.17
C GLU A 70 10.40 -7.44 2.81
N ARG A 71 9.08 -7.57 2.82
CA ARG A 71 8.25 -7.54 1.61
C ARG A 71 8.33 -6.21 0.88
N VAL A 72 8.21 -5.09 1.60
CA VAL A 72 8.32 -3.76 0.98
C VAL A 72 9.71 -3.55 0.37
N CYS A 73 10.77 -4.04 1.02
CA CYS A 73 12.13 -3.99 0.47
C CYS A 73 12.30 -4.83 -0.81
N GLN A 74 11.47 -5.87 -1.02
CA GLN A 74 11.47 -6.68 -2.25
C GLN A 74 10.65 -6.03 -3.38
N MET A 75 9.74 -5.09 -3.07
CA MET A 75 8.91 -4.43 -4.08
C MET A 75 9.75 -3.54 -4.99
N ARG A 76 9.55 -3.66 -6.30
CA ARG A 76 10.20 -2.82 -7.30
C ARG A 76 9.25 -1.74 -7.78
N LEU A 77 9.74 -0.50 -7.77
CA LEU A 77 9.02 0.65 -8.31
C LEU A 77 9.48 0.94 -9.75
N TYR A 78 8.51 1.24 -10.59
CA TYR A 78 8.70 1.55 -11.99
C TYR A 78 8.08 2.89 -12.31
N GLN A 79 8.76 3.66 -13.15
CA GLN A 79 8.13 4.72 -13.93
C GLN A 79 7.55 4.10 -15.18
N TYR A 80 6.26 4.29 -15.43
CA TYR A 80 5.60 3.72 -16.59
C TYR A 80 4.58 4.69 -17.18
N ARG A 81 4.16 4.34 -18.40
CA ARG A 81 3.06 4.96 -19.12
C ARG A 81 2.12 3.86 -19.59
N TYR A 82 0.82 4.09 -19.48
CA TYR A 82 -0.17 3.19 -20.05
C TYR A 82 -0.09 3.21 -21.58
N LYS A 83 -0.25 2.04 -22.19
CA LYS A 83 -0.46 1.95 -23.63
C LYS A 83 -1.71 2.74 -24.03
N ASP A 84 -1.70 3.29 -25.23
CA ASP A 84 -2.83 4.03 -25.76
C ASP A 84 -4.08 3.14 -25.78
N GLY A 85 -5.21 3.66 -25.31
CA GLY A 85 -6.47 2.93 -25.25
C GLY A 85 -6.83 2.32 -23.91
N VAL A 86 -5.85 2.01 -23.06
CA VAL A 86 -6.09 1.40 -21.75
C VAL A 86 -6.84 2.36 -20.83
N MET A 87 -6.53 3.65 -20.93
CA MET A 87 -7.12 4.71 -20.13
C MET A 87 -8.14 5.53 -20.94
N ARG A 88 -8.94 4.88 -21.79
CA ARG A 88 -10.03 5.54 -22.53
C ARG A 88 -11.10 6.05 -21.57
N GLY A 89 -11.18 7.36 -21.37
CA GLY A 89 -12.18 8.00 -20.49
C GLY A 89 -11.57 8.70 -19.29
N ALA A 90 -10.36 8.34 -18.88
CA ALA A 90 -9.50 9.26 -18.15
C ALA A 90 -9.00 10.28 -19.17
N ASN A 91 -9.20 11.58 -18.97
CA ASN A 91 -8.67 12.64 -19.83
C ASN A 91 -7.31 13.07 -19.26
N PRO A 92 -6.19 12.40 -19.60
CA PRO A 92 -4.93 12.64 -18.92
C PRO A 92 -4.25 13.78 -19.69
N SER A 93 -3.94 14.90 -19.03
CA SER A 93 -2.99 15.85 -19.61
C SER A 93 -1.67 15.12 -19.93
N ASN A 94 -0.90 15.60 -20.91
CA ASN A 94 0.34 14.94 -21.35
C ASN A 94 1.33 14.66 -20.21
N GLU A 95 1.35 15.48 -19.15
CA GLU A 95 2.18 15.25 -17.97
C GLU A 95 1.64 14.16 -17.03
N SER A 96 0.33 13.93 -17.00
CA SER A 96 -0.33 12.87 -16.22
C SER A 96 -0.09 11.46 -16.77
N ARG A 97 0.69 11.34 -17.86
CA ARG A 97 0.98 10.06 -18.53
C ARG A 97 2.11 9.28 -17.86
N HIS A 98 2.97 9.92 -17.06
CA HIS A 98 4.01 9.22 -16.30
C HIS A 98 3.51 8.94 -14.90
N GLN A 99 3.47 7.66 -14.54
CA GLN A 99 3.10 7.21 -13.21
C GLN A 99 4.25 6.44 -12.58
N VAL A 100 4.34 6.52 -11.26
CA VAL A 100 5.21 5.65 -10.45
C VAL A 100 4.33 4.63 -9.77
N GLY A 101 4.73 3.36 -9.84
CA GLY A 101 4.03 2.30 -9.13
C GLY A 101 4.72 0.95 -9.28
N VAL A 102 3.97 -0.11 -9.04
CA VAL A 102 4.44 -1.50 -9.10
C VAL A 102 3.81 -2.22 -10.28
N LEU A 103 4.42 -3.33 -10.71
CA LEU A 103 3.80 -4.28 -11.62
C LEU A 103 3.01 -5.31 -10.82
N ALA A 104 1.75 -5.53 -11.18
CA ALA A 104 0.85 -6.43 -10.43
C ALA A 104 1.35 -7.88 -10.43
N GLN A 105 2.05 -8.30 -11.49
CA GLN A 105 2.65 -9.64 -11.60
C GLN A 105 3.74 -9.86 -10.54
N GLU A 106 4.68 -8.92 -10.40
CA GLU A 106 5.74 -9.01 -9.38
C GLU A 106 5.16 -8.81 -7.98
N LEU A 107 4.17 -7.92 -7.83
CA LEU A 107 3.50 -7.72 -6.55
C LEU A 107 2.80 -8.99 -6.07
N ARG A 108 2.21 -9.79 -6.97
CA ARG A 108 1.53 -11.04 -6.62
C ARG A 108 2.45 -12.04 -5.93
N ASP A 109 3.72 -12.10 -6.32
CA ASP A 109 4.70 -13.00 -5.70
C ASP A 109 5.08 -12.56 -4.27
N ILE A 110 4.97 -11.26 -3.98
CA ILE A 110 5.37 -10.66 -2.68
C ILE A 110 4.17 -10.50 -1.73
N LEU A 111 3.05 -10.02 -2.26
CA LEU A 111 1.83 -9.64 -1.55
C LEU A 111 0.58 -10.09 -2.34
N PRO A 112 0.31 -11.41 -2.39
CA PRO A 112 -0.73 -11.99 -3.26
C PRO A 112 -2.14 -11.49 -2.94
N ASP A 113 -2.43 -11.20 -1.67
CA ASP A 113 -3.72 -10.67 -1.20
C ASP A 113 -4.01 -9.23 -1.68
N ALA A 114 -2.98 -8.52 -2.17
CA ALA A 114 -3.13 -7.19 -2.74
C ALA A 114 -3.41 -7.22 -4.26
N VAL A 115 -3.46 -8.38 -4.91
CA VAL A 115 -3.64 -8.51 -6.36
C VAL A 115 -4.83 -9.42 -6.67
N HIS A 116 -5.73 -8.94 -7.51
CA HIS A 116 -6.81 -9.77 -8.05
C HIS A 116 -6.91 -9.63 -9.57
N GLU A 117 -7.65 -10.55 -10.18
CA GLU A 117 -7.96 -10.55 -11.61
C GLU A 117 -9.32 -9.87 -11.85
N THR A 118 -9.45 -9.15 -12.96
CA THR A 118 -10.76 -8.73 -13.48
C THR A 118 -11.50 -9.94 -14.05
N ASN A 119 -12.82 -9.83 -14.09
CA ASN A 119 -13.66 -10.85 -14.73
C ASN A 119 -13.80 -10.63 -16.25
N THR A 120 -13.30 -9.50 -16.75
CA THR A 120 -13.37 -9.13 -18.17
C THR A 120 -11.99 -8.98 -18.80
N ASP A 121 -11.95 -9.25 -20.09
CA ASP A 121 -10.79 -9.01 -20.93
C ASP A 121 -10.76 -7.53 -21.38
N VAL A 122 -9.56 -6.94 -21.39
CA VAL A 122 -9.36 -5.52 -21.69
C VAL A 122 -8.80 -5.34 -23.09
N PRO A 123 -9.55 -4.73 -24.03
CA PRO A 123 -9.05 -4.45 -25.36
C PRO A 123 -8.03 -3.30 -25.35
N LEU A 124 -7.01 -3.42 -26.20
CA LEU A 124 -5.98 -2.41 -26.42
C LEU A 124 -6.21 -1.66 -27.74
N SER A 125 -5.66 -0.44 -27.89
CA SER A 125 -5.83 0.30 -29.15
C SER A 125 -5.10 -0.32 -30.34
N ASP A 126 -4.12 -1.16 -30.10
CA ASP A 126 -3.36 -1.88 -31.14
C ASP A 126 -4.10 -3.13 -31.66
N GLY A 127 -5.33 -3.36 -31.21
CA GLY A 127 -6.12 -4.54 -31.55
C GLY A 127 -5.81 -5.77 -30.67
N GLY A 128 -4.82 -5.67 -29.78
CA GLY A 128 -4.55 -6.68 -28.77
C GLY A 128 -5.62 -6.74 -27.69
N THR A 129 -5.60 -7.80 -26.88
CA THR A 129 -6.48 -7.96 -25.72
C THR A 129 -5.67 -8.52 -24.55
N VAL A 130 -5.84 -7.95 -23.37
CA VAL A 130 -5.29 -8.47 -22.12
C VAL A 130 -6.38 -9.25 -21.41
N SER A 131 -6.23 -10.58 -21.34
CA SER A 131 -7.19 -11.40 -20.62
C SER A 131 -6.99 -11.27 -19.11
N LYS A 132 -8.10 -11.22 -18.37
CA LYS A 132 -8.13 -11.15 -16.89
C LYS A 132 -7.08 -10.20 -16.33
N LEU A 133 -7.26 -8.91 -16.61
CA LEU A 133 -6.32 -7.87 -16.20
C LEU A 133 -6.06 -7.94 -14.70
N LEU A 134 -4.79 -7.79 -14.30
CA LEU A 134 -4.43 -7.73 -12.90
C LEU A 134 -4.66 -6.33 -12.34
N VAL A 135 -5.39 -6.26 -11.23
CA VAL A 135 -5.69 -5.03 -10.49
C VAL A 135 -5.12 -5.14 -9.09
N ILE A 136 -4.66 -4.01 -8.55
CA ILE A 136 -4.02 -3.94 -7.24
C ILE A 136 -4.88 -3.18 -6.23
N ASN A 137 -4.92 -3.66 -5.00
CA ASN A 137 -5.47 -2.95 -3.86
C ASN A 137 -4.39 -2.01 -3.27
N LYS A 138 -4.49 -0.71 -3.62
CA LYS A 138 -3.53 0.30 -3.15
C LYS A 138 -3.60 0.55 -1.65
N ASP A 139 -4.75 0.39 -1.01
CA ASP A 139 -4.88 0.53 0.45
C ASP A 139 -4.15 -0.59 1.19
N ARG A 140 -4.20 -1.82 0.65
CA ARG A 140 -3.45 -2.94 1.21
C ARG A 140 -1.95 -2.72 1.12
N ILE A 141 -1.45 -2.20 -0.02
CA ILE A 141 -0.04 -1.83 -0.19
C ILE A 141 0.33 -0.72 0.79
N LEU A 142 -0.52 0.31 0.94
CA LEU A 142 -0.31 1.40 1.89
C LEU A 142 -0.16 0.86 3.32
N MET A 143 -1.04 -0.04 3.76
CA MET A 143 -0.92 -0.65 5.08
C MET A 143 0.33 -1.54 5.23
N GLU A 144 0.82 -2.15 4.15
CA GLU A 144 2.12 -2.83 4.16
C GLU A 144 3.26 -1.84 4.40
N THR A 145 3.22 -0.66 3.77
CA THR A 145 4.24 0.38 3.98
C THR A 145 4.20 0.98 5.40
N VAL A 146 3.02 1.14 6.00
CA VAL A 146 2.90 1.57 7.41
C VAL A 146 3.59 0.58 8.35
N GLY A 147 3.33 -0.72 8.16
CA GLY A 147 4.01 -1.78 8.89
C GLY A 147 5.52 -1.79 8.68
N ALA A 148 5.97 -1.60 7.43
CA ALA A 148 7.38 -1.50 7.10
C ALA A 148 8.08 -0.33 7.82
N VAL A 149 7.45 0.84 7.90
CA VAL A 149 7.99 1.99 8.66
C VAL A 149 8.13 1.66 10.14
N GLN A 150 7.16 0.96 10.74
CA GLN A 150 7.27 0.47 12.11
C GLN A 150 8.41 -0.54 12.28
N GLY A 151 8.62 -1.43 11.30
CA GLY A 151 9.74 -2.37 11.28
C GLY A 151 11.09 -1.65 11.19
N LEU A 152 11.19 -0.63 10.32
CA LEU A 152 12.39 0.17 10.16
C LEU A 152 12.74 0.92 11.45
N LYS A 153 11.74 1.47 12.15
CA LYS A 153 11.92 2.08 13.47
C LYS A 153 12.55 1.09 14.46
N LYS A 154 12.08 -0.17 14.51
CA LYS A 154 12.65 -1.20 15.41
C LYS A 154 14.14 -1.44 15.11
N ILE A 155 14.52 -1.47 13.83
CA ILE A 155 15.93 -1.63 13.44
C ILE A 155 16.75 -0.41 13.89
N ALA A 156 16.23 0.80 13.69
CA ALA A 156 16.91 2.02 14.13
C ALA A 156 17.12 2.06 15.65
N ASP A 157 16.09 1.67 16.42
CA ASP A 157 16.16 1.58 17.88
C ASP A 157 17.23 0.54 18.32
N ASP A 158 17.32 -0.62 17.65
CA ASP A 158 18.35 -1.62 17.93
C ASP A 158 19.76 -1.10 17.64
N VAL A 159 19.95 -0.45 16.48
CA VAL A 159 21.23 0.15 16.10
C VAL A 159 21.67 1.20 17.13
N ASN A 160 20.76 2.06 17.59
CA ASN A 160 21.05 3.06 18.61
C ASN A 160 21.42 2.43 19.96
N HIS A 161 20.67 1.41 20.40
CA HIS A 161 21.00 0.71 21.65
C HIS A 161 22.38 0.04 21.60
N ARG A 162 22.74 -0.52 20.44
CA ARG A 162 24.08 -1.10 20.22
C ARG A 162 25.16 -0.03 20.22
N LEU A 163 24.91 1.14 19.66
CA LEU A 163 25.82 2.28 19.69
C LEU A 163 26.07 2.73 21.14
N ASP A 164 25.03 2.95 21.93
CA ASP A 164 25.13 3.33 23.35
C ASP A 164 25.95 2.32 24.16
N SER A 165 25.74 1.03 23.88
CA SER A 165 26.46 -0.06 24.55
C SER A 165 27.96 -0.03 24.21
N LEU A 166 28.29 0.25 22.94
CA LEU A 166 29.67 0.40 22.49
C LEU A 166 30.33 1.64 23.10
N GLU A 167 29.65 2.80 23.13
CA GLU A 167 30.17 4.04 23.72
C GLU A 167 30.47 3.89 25.22
N LYS A 168 29.59 3.19 25.96
CA LYS A 168 29.82 2.85 27.38
C LYS A 168 31.04 1.94 27.55
N GLY A 169 31.20 0.94 26.68
CA GLY A 169 32.36 0.05 26.68
C GLY A 169 33.67 0.81 26.45
N PHE A 170 33.71 1.69 25.44
CA PHE A 170 34.87 2.55 25.18
C PHE A 170 35.20 3.45 26.39
N SER A 171 34.19 4.07 27.00
CA SER A 171 34.36 4.93 28.19
C SER A 171 34.94 4.16 29.39
N GLN A 172 34.48 2.93 29.63
CA GLN A 172 35.01 2.06 30.69
C GLN A 172 36.45 1.64 30.40
N THR A 173 36.77 1.21 29.17
CA THR A 173 38.13 0.83 28.80
C THR A 173 39.11 2.00 28.92
N HIS A 174 38.70 3.22 28.54
CA HIS A 174 39.54 4.41 28.67
C HIS A 174 39.80 4.78 30.14
N THR A 175 38.79 4.64 31.00
CA THR A 175 38.93 4.85 32.45
C THR A 175 39.89 3.82 33.07
N LEU A 176 39.77 2.55 32.69
CA LEU A 176 40.63 1.46 33.16
C LEU A 176 42.08 1.61 32.70
N LYS A 177 42.31 2.10 31.48
CA LYS A 177 43.66 2.36 30.97
C LYS A 177 44.33 3.50 31.74
N ASN A 178 43.60 4.59 31.97
CA ASN A 178 44.09 5.74 32.76
C ASN A 178 44.34 5.40 34.24
N SER A 179 43.59 4.48 34.85
CA SER A 179 43.87 4.01 36.21
C SER A 179 45.10 3.10 36.27
N LYS A 180 45.26 2.20 35.28
CA LYS A 180 46.42 1.30 35.18
C LYS A 180 47.73 2.06 34.91
N ASP A 181 47.70 3.09 34.08
CA ASP A 181 48.86 3.94 33.80
C ASP A 181 49.27 4.79 35.02
N ARG A 182 48.31 5.20 35.87
CA ARG A 182 48.60 5.88 37.15
C ARG A 182 49.24 4.96 38.18
N PHE A 183 48.67 3.76 38.38
CA PHE A 183 49.25 2.75 39.28
C PHE A 183 50.68 2.35 38.88
N SER A 184 50.95 2.28 37.56
CA SER A 184 52.28 1.93 37.05
C SER A 184 53.33 3.02 37.29
N ARG A 185 52.92 4.30 37.44
CA ARG A 185 53.82 5.43 37.74
C ARG A 185 54.11 5.60 39.23
N GLU A 186 53.15 5.27 40.09
CA GLU A 186 53.34 5.32 41.56
C GLU A 186 54.20 4.15 42.05
N GLY A 187 54.14 2.98 41.40
CA GLY A 187 54.94 1.80 41.77
C GLY A 187 56.43 1.84 41.40
N THR A 188 56.89 2.81 40.61
CA THR A 188 58.31 2.94 40.20
C THR A 188 59.07 4.04 40.95
N GLY A 189 58.49 4.62 42.00
CA GLY A 189 59.05 5.75 42.76
C GLY A 189 59.81 5.43 44.05
N GLU A 190 59.92 4.16 44.46
CA GLU A 190 60.65 3.76 45.67
C GLU A 190 61.81 2.81 45.33
N THR A 191 62.99 3.38 45.08
CA THR A 191 64.33 2.82 45.39
C THR A 191 65.33 3.95 45.48
#